data_AF-A0A258SSZ1-F1
#
_entry.id   AF-A0A258SSZ1-F1
#
_cell.length_a   1.000
_cell.length_b   1.000
_cell.length_c   1.000
_cell.angle_alpha   90.00
_cell.angle_beta   90.00
_cell.angle_gamma   90.00
#
_symmetry.space_group_name_H-M   'P 1'
#
loop_
_entity.id
_entity.type
_entity.pdbx_description
1 polymer ?
#
loop_
_entity_poly.entity_id
_entity_poly.type
_entity_poly.pdbx_seq_one_letter_code
_entity_poly.pdbx_strand_id
1 'polypeptide(L)'
;MFKEHDADLRARYLRYLPQAASYFDMHDFAFYRIHIYQARYIGGFGKMTWLSDIDLLDGINAANSPLASQESAIIEHMNQDHVHSMLSYCRYFHQVEASHAQMLGIDYDGFDVEARIADKNIYLRFNFEQPVYDAQAARMALVAMSKLAL
;
A
#
# COMPACT_ATOMS: atom_id res chain seq x y z
N MET A 1 22.38 3.51 -11.07
CA MET A 1 22.56 3.75 -9.62
C MET A 1 21.86 5.07 -9.33
N PHE A 2 20.63 5.02 -8.83
CA PHE A 2 19.86 6.22 -8.53
C PHE A 2 20.04 6.52 -7.04
N LYS A 3 20.86 7.52 -6.70
CA LYS A 3 20.83 8.14 -5.37
C LYS A 3 19.65 9.11 -5.34
N GLU A 4 18.43 8.61 -5.54
CA GLU A 4 17.24 9.44 -5.42
C GLU A 4 17.05 9.75 -3.94
N HIS A 5 17.28 11.01 -3.58
CA HIS A 5 16.77 11.62 -2.34
C HIS A 5 15.26 11.87 -2.51
N ASP A 6 14.51 10.83 -2.85
CA ASP A 6 13.08 10.92 -2.92
C ASP A 6 12.54 10.72 -1.50
N ALA A 7 12.16 11.85 -0.88
CA ALA A 7 11.66 11.88 0.48
C ALA A 7 10.39 11.03 0.62
N ASP A 8 9.58 10.92 -0.43
CA ASP A 8 8.35 10.14 -0.43
C ASP A 8 8.64 8.64 -0.43
N LEU A 9 9.66 8.19 -1.18
CA LEU A 9 10.12 6.79 -1.14
C LEU A 9 10.67 6.42 0.24
N ARG A 10 11.46 7.30 0.86
CA ARG A 10 11.98 7.06 2.22
C ARG A 10 10.83 6.96 3.23
N ALA A 11 9.90 7.90 3.18
CA ALA A 11 8.74 7.92 4.07
C ALA A 11 7.91 6.64 3.91
N ARG A 12 7.61 6.25 2.66
CA ARG A 12 6.89 5.00 2.36
C ARG A 12 7.64 3.79 2.87
N TYR A 13 8.93 3.66 2.58
CA TYR A 13 9.74 2.53 3.02
C TYR A 13 9.75 2.38 4.55
N LEU A 14 9.89 3.48 5.28
CA LEU A 14 9.90 3.48 6.75
C LEU A 14 8.53 3.20 7.37
N ARG A 15 7.41 3.43 6.66
CA ARG A 15 6.09 2.98 7.14
C ARG A 15 5.99 1.45 7.18
N TYR A 16 6.57 0.74 6.20
CA TYR A 16 6.57 -0.73 6.19
C TYR A 16 7.72 -1.35 6.99
N LEU A 17 8.85 -0.66 7.12
CA LEU A 17 10.05 -1.16 7.80
C LEU A 17 10.63 -0.08 8.73
N PRO A 18 9.93 0.29 9.82
CA PRO A 18 10.37 1.34 10.73
C PRO A 18 11.72 1.04 11.42
N GLN A 19 12.04 -0.23 11.64
CA GLN A 19 13.32 -0.68 12.17
C GLN A 19 14.51 -0.35 11.25
N ALA A 20 14.26 -0.05 9.97
CA ALA A 20 15.31 0.33 9.04
C ALA A 20 15.77 1.78 9.21
N ALA A 21 15.12 2.58 10.06
CA ALA A 21 15.47 3.97 10.32
C ALA A 21 16.95 4.17 10.65
N SER A 22 17.52 3.30 11.49
CA SER A 22 18.92 3.38 11.94
C SER A 22 19.94 3.09 10.83
N TYR A 23 19.54 2.37 9.78
CA TYR A 23 20.45 2.12 8.64
C TYR A 23 20.66 3.37 7.80
N PHE A 24 19.73 4.34 7.82
CA PHE A 24 19.90 5.60 7.08
C PHE A 24 20.93 6.54 7.71
N ASP A 25 21.21 6.37 9.00
CA ASP A 25 22.27 7.12 9.70
C ASP A 25 23.66 6.54 9.39
N MET A 26 23.73 5.31 8.86
CA MET A 26 24.95 4.69 8.37
C MET A 26 25.19 5.16 6.94
N HIS A 27 26.36 5.76 6.68
CA HIS A 27 26.68 6.46 5.42
C HIS A 27 26.63 5.62 4.12
N ASP A 28 26.36 4.32 4.19
CA ASP A 28 26.42 3.37 3.07
C ASP A 28 25.04 2.84 2.64
N PHE A 29 23.93 3.41 3.10
CA PHE A 29 22.60 3.01 2.65
C PHE A 29 22.17 3.72 1.35
N ALA A 30 21.62 2.96 0.40
CA ALA A 30 21.06 3.49 -0.84
C ALA A 30 19.76 2.78 -1.19
N PHE A 31 18.80 3.54 -1.73
CA PHE A 31 17.60 2.97 -2.34
C PHE A 31 17.91 2.44 -3.74
N TYR A 32 17.30 1.30 -4.07
CA TYR A 32 17.34 0.71 -5.40
C TYR A 32 15.91 0.44 -5.86
N ARG A 33 15.61 0.79 -7.11
CA ARG A 33 14.35 0.44 -7.75
C ARG A 33 14.61 -0.68 -8.75
N ILE A 34 13.81 -1.75 -8.65
CA ILE A 34 13.83 -2.83 -9.64
C ILE A 34 12.99 -2.38 -10.83
N HIS A 35 13.64 -2.21 -11.98
CA HIS A 35 12.94 -2.05 -13.26
C HIS A 35 12.63 -3.43 -13.80
N ILE A 36 11.35 -3.82 -13.75
CA ILE A 36 10.94 -5.14 -14.21
C ILE A 36 10.86 -5.11 -15.73
N TYR A 37 11.72 -5.89 -16.39
CA TYR A 37 11.68 -6.09 -17.84
C TYR A 37 10.72 -7.22 -18.22
N GLN A 38 10.68 -8.25 -17.37
CA GLN A 38 9.87 -9.43 -17.59
C GLN A 38 9.67 -10.14 -16.26
N ALA A 39 8.48 -10.68 -16.02
CA ALA A 39 8.20 -11.56 -14.89
C ALA A 39 7.77 -12.94 -15.38
N ARG A 40 8.17 -13.98 -14.65
CA ARG A 40 7.65 -15.33 -14.85
C ARG A 40 6.59 -15.61 -13.80
N TYR A 41 5.34 -15.74 -14.24
CA TYR A 41 4.24 -16.10 -13.35
C TYR A 41 4.11 -17.63 -13.27
N ILE A 42 4.06 -18.16 -12.05
CA ILE A 42 3.86 -19.58 -11.77
C ILE A 42 2.66 -19.70 -10.82
N GLY A 43 1.47 -19.87 -11.37
CA GLY A 43 0.20 -19.98 -10.63
C GLY A 43 -0.20 -21.40 -10.27
N GLY A 44 0.73 -22.36 -10.31
CA GLY A 44 0.48 -23.78 -10.12
C GLY A 44 0.46 -24.58 -11.43
N PHE A 45 -0.05 -25.81 -11.37
CA PHE A 45 0.05 -26.77 -12.46
C PHE A 45 -0.65 -26.28 -13.74
N GLY A 46 0.09 -26.21 -14.85
CA GLY A 46 -0.42 -25.75 -16.15
C GLY A 46 -0.71 -24.25 -16.26
N LYS A 47 -0.49 -23.45 -15.21
CA LYS A 47 -0.68 -21.99 -15.21
C LYS A 47 0.66 -21.28 -15.12
N MET A 48 1.40 -21.29 -16.22
CA MET A 48 2.69 -20.61 -16.33
C MET A 48 2.68 -19.68 -17.53
N THR A 49 3.00 -18.41 -17.32
CA THR A 49 3.14 -17.45 -18.40
C THR A 49 4.31 -16.51 -18.12
N TRP A 50 4.84 -15.96 -19.20
CA TRP A 50 5.69 -14.78 -19.11
C TRP A 50 4.81 -13.54 -19.20
N LEU A 51 5.13 -12.56 -18.37
CA LEU A 51 4.53 -11.23 -18.37
C LEU A 51 5.62 -10.25 -18.79
N SER A 52 5.37 -9.44 -19.82
CA SER A 52 6.23 -8.32 -20.20
C SER A 52 6.12 -7.18 -19.19
N ASP A 53 7.00 -6.19 -19.32
CA ASP A 53 6.86 -4.91 -18.62
C ASP A 53 5.49 -4.28 -18.89
N ILE A 54 5.03 -4.26 -20.14
CA ILE A 54 3.70 -3.75 -20.50
C ILE A 54 2.61 -4.56 -19.79
N ASP A 55 2.64 -5.89 -19.80
CA ASP A 55 1.60 -6.71 -19.14
C ASP A 55 1.54 -6.47 -17.61
N LEU A 56 2.67 -6.15 -16.99
CA LEU A 56 2.76 -5.83 -15.57
C LEU A 56 2.32 -4.39 -15.27
N LEU A 57 2.48 -3.50 -16.25
CA LEU A 57 2.21 -2.07 -16.14
C LEU A 57 0.87 -1.69 -16.80
N ASP A 58 0.12 -2.61 -17.42
CA ASP A 58 -1.07 -2.33 -18.25
C ASP A 58 -2.33 -1.90 -17.45
N GLY A 59 -2.20 -1.68 -16.13
CA GLY A 59 -3.15 -0.95 -15.30
C GLY A 59 -2.62 0.39 -14.78
N ILE A 60 -1.36 0.71 -15.07
CA ILE A 60 -0.61 1.84 -14.54
C ILE A 60 -0.72 3.02 -15.52
N ASN A 61 -1.92 3.59 -15.61
CA ASN A 61 -2.02 5.05 -15.79
C ASN A 61 -1.38 5.80 -14.60
N ALA A 62 -0.88 5.07 -13.59
CA ALA A 62 -0.20 5.61 -12.42
C ALA A 62 1.09 6.38 -12.73
N ALA A 63 1.69 6.23 -13.92
CA ALA A 63 2.84 7.05 -14.31
C ALA A 63 2.52 8.56 -14.30
N ASN A 64 1.25 8.94 -14.50
CA ASN A 64 0.76 10.32 -14.43
C ASN A 64 -0.21 10.56 -13.25
N SER A 65 -0.36 9.59 -12.36
CA SER A 65 -1.28 9.69 -11.23
C SER A 65 -0.70 10.58 -10.13
N PRO A 66 -1.42 11.60 -9.64
CA PRO A 66 -1.01 12.36 -8.47
C PRO A 66 -1.12 11.56 -7.16
N LEU A 67 -1.66 10.34 -7.18
CA LEU A 67 -1.88 9.56 -5.96
C LEU A 67 -0.59 9.33 -5.15
N ALA A 68 0.54 9.07 -5.81
CA ALA A 68 1.80 8.80 -5.12
C ALA A 68 2.28 10.00 -4.30
N SER A 69 2.19 11.23 -4.82
CA SER A 69 2.57 12.44 -4.09
C SER A 69 1.53 12.86 -3.04
N GLN A 70 0.29 12.36 -3.16
CA GLN A 70 -0.79 12.60 -2.21
C GLN A 70 -0.87 11.53 -1.11
N GLU A 71 -0.13 10.43 -1.25
CA GLU A 71 -0.19 9.24 -0.40
C GLU A 71 -0.06 9.58 1.10
N SER A 72 0.98 10.32 1.46
CA SER A 72 1.29 10.65 2.86
C SER A 72 0.15 11.42 3.54
N ALA A 73 -0.49 12.35 2.84
CA ALA A 73 -1.61 13.12 3.38
C ALA A 73 -2.87 12.27 3.58
N ILE A 74 -3.15 11.34 2.66
CA ILE A 74 -4.27 10.40 2.79
C ILE A 74 -4.07 9.50 4.02
N ILE A 75 -2.86 8.93 4.16
CA ILE A 75 -2.50 8.06 5.27
C ILE A 75 -2.61 8.78 6.61
N GLU A 76 -2.06 10.00 6.68
CA GLU A 76 -2.12 10.81 7.91
C GLU A 76 -3.56 11.06 8.35
N HIS A 77 -4.41 11.51 7.43
CA HIS A 77 -5.83 11.74 7.71
C HIS A 77 -6.55 10.47 8.17
N MET A 78 -6.31 9.33 7.49
CA MET A 78 -6.94 8.05 7.86
C MET A 78 -6.51 7.57 9.25
N ASN A 79 -5.22 7.70 9.57
CA ASN A 79 -4.67 7.28 10.85
C ASN A 79 -5.03 8.23 12.01
N GLN A 80 -5.36 9.49 11.74
CA GLN A 80 -5.77 10.46 12.77
C GLN A 80 -7.28 10.41 13.02
N ASP A 81 -8.08 10.47 11.96
CA ASP A 81 -9.52 10.72 12.06
C ASP A 81 -10.39 9.47 11.90
N HIS A 82 -9.84 8.40 11.31
CA HIS A 82 -10.62 7.26 10.82
C HIS A 82 -10.13 5.89 11.30
N VAL A 83 -9.42 5.83 12.43
CA VAL A 83 -8.97 4.56 13.04
C VAL A 83 -10.13 3.60 13.29
N HIS A 84 -11.28 4.10 13.73
CA HIS A 84 -12.46 3.25 13.96
C HIS A 84 -12.98 2.60 12.68
N SER A 85 -13.02 3.36 11.57
CA SER A 85 -13.40 2.82 10.26
C SER A 85 -12.43 1.71 9.82
N MET A 86 -11.14 1.86 10.08
CA MET A 86 -10.14 0.83 9.76
C MET A 86 -10.32 -0.44 10.59
N LEU A 87 -10.71 -0.34 11.86
CA LEU A 87 -11.07 -1.51 12.66
C LEU A 87 -12.29 -2.23 12.09
N SER A 88 -13.32 -1.48 11.67
CA SER A 88 -14.49 -2.04 10.98
C SER A 88 -14.11 -2.72 9.67
N TYR A 89 -13.18 -2.17 8.89
CA TYR A 89 -12.66 -2.83 7.70
C TYR A 89 -11.99 -4.17 8.01
N CYS A 90 -11.13 -4.22 9.03
CA CYS A 90 -10.46 -5.45 9.45
C CYS A 90 -11.48 -6.54 9.81
N ARG A 91 -12.53 -6.18 10.55
CA ARG A 91 -13.62 -7.10 10.91
C ARG A 91 -14.41 -7.56 9.70
N TYR A 92 -14.84 -6.64 8.84
CA TYR A 92 -15.74 -6.97 7.74
C TYR A 92 -15.04 -7.73 6.61
N PHE A 93 -13.91 -7.22 6.10
CA PHE A 93 -13.26 -7.76 4.90
C PHE A 93 -12.32 -8.93 5.19
N HIS A 94 -11.66 -8.94 6.35
CA HIS A 94 -10.71 -10.01 6.72
C HIS A 94 -11.20 -10.91 7.86
N GLN A 95 -12.39 -10.66 8.41
CA GLN A 95 -12.96 -11.43 9.52
C GLN A 95 -12.01 -11.48 10.73
N VAL A 96 -11.34 -10.34 10.97
CA VAL A 96 -10.32 -10.18 12.01
C VAL A 96 -10.78 -9.14 13.04
N GLU A 97 -10.71 -9.52 14.32
CA GLU A 97 -10.89 -8.61 15.46
C GLU A 97 -9.55 -7.97 15.83
N ALA A 98 -9.26 -6.82 15.22
CA ALA A 98 -8.07 -6.04 15.54
C ALA A 98 -8.33 -5.11 16.74
N SER A 99 -7.35 -4.99 17.65
CA SER A 99 -7.39 -4.00 18.73
C SER A 99 -6.83 -2.64 18.31
N HIS A 100 -6.04 -2.63 17.24
CA HIS A 100 -5.43 -1.43 16.65
C HIS A 100 -5.28 -1.66 15.14
N ALA A 101 -5.39 -0.59 14.36
CA ALA A 101 -5.14 -0.59 12.93
C ALA A 101 -4.44 0.71 12.54
N GLN A 102 -3.45 0.61 11.65
CA GLN A 102 -2.73 1.73 11.07
C GLN A 102 -2.55 1.50 9.57
N MET A 103 -2.99 2.45 8.74
CA MET A 103 -2.70 2.44 7.30
C MET A 103 -1.21 2.73 7.06
N LEU A 104 -0.59 1.92 6.21
CA LEU A 104 0.85 2.00 5.88
C LEU A 104 1.10 2.57 4.49
N GLY A 105 0.22 2.27 3.56
CA GLY A 105 0.38 2.61 2.15
C GLY A 105 -0.94 2.55 1.42
N ILE A 106 -1.03 3.33 0.36
CA ILE A 106 -2.11 3.27 -0.62
C ILE A 106 -1.49 3.31 -2.02
N ASP A 107 -2.12 2.58 -2.94
CA ASP A 107 -1.82 2.59 -4.35
C ASP A 107 -3.13 2.50 -5.16
N TYR A 108 -3.01 2.36 -6.47
CA TYR A 108 -4.17 2.51 -7.34
C TYR A 108 -5.19 1.39 -7.17
N ASP A 109 -4.81 0.19 -6.71
CA ASP A 109 -5.73 -0.94 -6.58
C ASP A 109 -6.17 -1.20 -5.13
N GLY A 110 -5.56 -0.53 -4.16
CA GLY A 110 -5.86 -0.81 -2.77
C GLY A 110 -5.00 -0.06 -1.75
N PHE A 111 -5.07 -0.53 -0.51
CA PHE A 111 -4.28 0.00 0.60
C PHE A 111 -3.88 -1.11 1.58
N ASP A 112 -2.81 -0.85 2.32
CA ASP A 112 -2.25 -1.76 3.31
C ASP A 112 -2.46 -1.23 4.73
N VAL A 113 -2.81 -2.13 5.63
CA VAL A 113 -2.99 -1.84 7.05
C VAL A 113 -2.16 -2.78 7.89
N GLU A 114 -1.40 -2.23 8.85
CA GLU A 114 -0.90 -2.98 9.99
C GLU A 114 -2.03 -3.09 11.03
N ALA A 115 -2.44 -4.31 11.36
CA ALA A 115 -3.46 -4.59 12.35
C ALA A 115 -2.85 -5.39 13.52
N ARG A 116 -3.25 -5.06 14.75
CA ARG A 116 -2.83 -5.79 15.96
C ARG A 116 -3.92 -6.78 16.39
N ILE A 117 -3.60 -8.07 16.41
CA ILE A 117 -4.46 -9.15 16.89
C ILE A 117 -3.75 -9.92 17.99
N ALA A 118 -4.36 -10.05 19.18
CA ALA A 118 -3.84 -10.86 20.28
C ALA A 118 -2.32 -10.69 20.50
N ASP A 119 -1.87 -9.43 20.52
CA ASP A 119 -0.47 -8.98 20.67
C ASP A 119 0.50 -9.24 19.53
N LYS A 120 0.01 -9.59 18.34
CA LYS A 120 0.81 -9.68 17.11
C LYS A 120 0.37 -8.65 16.08
N ASN A 121 1.34 -8.02 15.44
CA ASN A 121 1.09 -7.21 14.26
C ASN A 121 1.01 -8.13 13.03
N ILE A 122 -0.02 -7.90 12.21
CA ILE A 122 -0.20 -8.55 10.92
C ILE A 122 -0.43 -7.47 9.85
N TYR A 123 -0.12 -7.80 8.61
CA TYR A 123 -0.37 -6.93 7.45
C TYR A 123 -1.59 -7.42 6.68
N LEU A 124 -2.53 -6.51 6.43
CA LEU A 124 -3.76 -6.75 5.70
C LEU A 124 -3.80 -5.89 4.44
N ARG A 125 -4.04 -6.53 3.30
CA ARG A 125 -4.23 -5.87 1.99
C ARG A 125 -5.71 -5.76 1.69
N PHE A 126 -6.17 -4.53 1.47
CA PHE A 126 -7.53 -4.22 1.06
C PHE A 126 -7.54 -3.79 -0.39
N ASN A 127 -8.38 -4.43 -1.21
CA ASN A 127 -8.52 -4.08 -2.61
C ASN A 127 -9.72 -3.15 -2.78
N PHE A 128 -9.55 -2.10 -3.57
CA PHE A 128 -10.65 -1.30 -4.08
C PHE A 128 -11.40 -2.08 -5.17
N GLU A 129 -12.70 -1.79 -5.30
CA GLU A 129 -13.51 -2.36 -6.37
C GLU A 129 -13.09 -1.84 -7.75
N GLN A 130 -12.61 -0.60 -7.81
CA GLN A 130 -12.15 0.07 -9.02
C GLN A 130 -10.83 0.81 -8.75
N PRO A 131 -9.94 0.91 -9.75
CA PRO A 131 -8.70 1.67 -9.63
C PRO A 131 -8.92 3.14 -9.23
N VAL A 132 -8.07 3.65 -8.34
CA VAL A 132 -8.05 5.06 -7.92
C VAL A 132 -6.77 5.74 -8.40
N TYR A 133 -6.87 6.99 -8.86
CA TYR A 133 -5.74 7.72 -9.44
C TYR A 133 -5.47 9.07 -8.75
N ASP A 134 -6.25 9.43 -7.74
CA ASP A 134 -6.03 10.64 -6.94
C ASP A 134 -6.68 10.50 -5.55
N ALA A 135 -6.41 11.47 -4.67
CA ALA A 135 -6.95 11.51 -3.32
C ALA A 135 -8.49 11.57 -3.27
N GLN A 136 -9.13 12.18 -4.27
CA GLN A 136 -10.59 12.29 -4.30
C GLN A 136 -11.23 10.92 -4.59
N ALA A 137 -10.71 10.20 -5.59
CA ALA A 137 -11.13 8.84 -5.91
C ALA A 137 -10.84 7.87 -4.76
N ALA A 138 -9.66 7.96 -4.14
CA ALA A 138 -9.31 7.19 -2.95
C ALA A 138 -10.30 7.42 -1.81
N ARG A 139 -10.63 8.69 -1.52
CA ARG A 139 -11.62 9.04 -0.50
C ARG A 139 -13.00 8.45 -0.81
N MET A 140 -13.46 8.56 -2.05
CA MET A 140 -14.75 7.99 -2.46
C MET A 140 -14.78 6.47 -2.25
N ALA A 141 -13.71 5.77 -2.62
CA ALA A 141 -13.58 4.33 -2.44
C ALA A 141 -13.59 3.93 -0.95
N LEU A 142 -12.81 4.62 -0.11
CA LEU A 142 -12.79 4.38 1.35
C LEU A 142 -14.16 4.63 2.00
N VAL A 143 -14.86 5.70 1.60
CA VAL A 143 -16.22 5.97 2.08
C VAL A 143 -17.20 4.87 1.65
N ALA A 144 -17.10 4.39 0.41
CA ALA A 144 -17.93 3.27 -0.06
C ALA A 144 -17.68 2.00 0.76
N MET A 145 -16.41 1.66 1.00
CA MET A 145 -16.04 0.55 1.88
C MET A 145 -16.56 0.73 3.31
N SER A 146 -16.57 1.96 3.84
CA SER A 146 -17.11 2.24 5.18
C SER A 146 -18.60 1.98 5.27
N LYS A 147 -19.35 2.19 4.19
CA LYS A 147 -20.78 1.89 4.16
C LYS A 147 -21.08 0.40 4.12
N LEU A 148 -20.16 -0.41 3.59
CA LEU A 148 -20.29 -1.87 3.58
C LEU A 148 -19.94 -2.49 4.93
N ALA A 149 -18.99 -1.88 5.65
CA ALA A 149 -18.46 -2.38 6.92
C ALA A 149 -19.18 -1.83 8.17
N LEU A 150 -20.22 -0.99 7.99
CA LEU A 150 -21.13 -0.52 9.04
C LEU A 150 -22.19 -1.58 9.35
#